data_AF-A0A928YZ89-F1
#
_entry.id   AF-A0A928YZ89-F1
#
_cell.length_a   1.000
_cell.length_b   1.000
_cell.length_c   1.000
_cell.angle_alpha   90.00
_cell.angle_beta   90.00
_cell.angle_gamma   90.00
#
_symmetry.space_group_name_H-M   'P 1'
#
loop_
_entity.id
_entity.type
_entity.pdbx_description
1 polymer ?
#
loop_
_entity_poly.entity_id
_entity_poly.type
_entity_poly.pdbx_seq_one_letter_code
_entity_poly.pdbx_strand_id
1 'polypeptide(L)'
;MARRTLIHLASLLLVLTGSIASAQSNPIPLATAEARIRQRQEQLRLISPQSYDLTRFPVVDANERHWRQLLWATAVIEPQDPYIRDAIAQILTLTPQRLTPAQSRTVEMALQIATQLYLSNPTPNLEQQFIQTIAQSSNPSWVAMSLSALAKGGATVAQQQQWIDSIPQRFPRWFENVSLYTTIKDLTTVAKTPPIRDLLAWTIVPNQQQLYVFCNRDRSKLCTAFLRDRTGRFVRDNGRLWTMPLLTRSLHNLSWNFSRGYTPQGIYRIEGTIPQPDTEYFRAYGFYPLVNLFAPLEPGVKEFIPGRKGTLTGKIDGYNALLPPSWRNYFPIQASYWAGMFGRSLFRIHGSGEDPKFFTNNQRYPESEGWNPAIGCLSALELYDSTGRVQFAHMPNLLSRLGANPTGYLIVVESPESPDAIATQINAL
;
A
#
# COMPACT_ATOMS: atom_id res chain seq x y z
N MET A 1 7.67 -71.47 22.42
CA MET A 1 7.93 -72.13 21.12
C MET A 1 7.58 -71.10 20.05
N ALA A 2 8.42 -70.62 19.13
CA ALA A 2 9.77 -70.97 18.71
C ALA A 2 10.54 -69.68 18.35
N ARG A 3 11.87 -69.77 18.47
CA ARG A 3 12.89 -68.77 18.09
C ARG A 3 12.94 -68.56 16.57
N ARG A 4 13.57 -67.45 16.15
CA ARG A 4 14.59 -67.26 15.06
C ARG A 4 14.32 -65.96 14.28
N THR A 5 15.26 -65.10 13.85
CA THR A 5 16.71 -64.94 13.96
C THR A 5 17.02 -63.52 13.46
N LEU A 6 18.03 -62.83 14.01
CA LEU A 6 18.59 -61.60 13.43
C LEU A 6 19.26 -61.87 12.08
N ILE A 7 19.07 -61.00 11.09
CA ILE A 7 20.02 -60.79 10.00
C ILE A 7 20.29 -59.28 9.90
N HIS A 8 21.54 -58.91 10.18
CA HIS A 8 22.11 -57.63 9.78
C HIS A 8 22.38 -57.66 8.27
N LEU A 9 21.86 -56.69 7.53
CA LEU A 9 22.45 -56.26 6.27
C LEU A 9 22.79 -54.78 6.36
N ALA A 10 24.10 -54.50 6.35
CA ALA A 10 24.63 -53.21 6.02
C ALA A 10 24.38 -52.95 4.52
N SER A 11 23.87 -51.78 4.17
CA SER A 11 23.84 -51.31 2.79
C SER A 11 24.15 -49.82 2.78
N LEU A 12 25.40 -49.56 2.45
CA LEU A 12 25.98 -48.31 2.01
C LEU A 12 25.33 -47.92 0.67
N LEU A 13 24.64 -46.78 0.58
CA LEU A 13 24.34 -46.19 -0.74
C LEU A 13 24.19 -44.67 -0.71
N LEU A 14 25.19 -44.05 -1.33
CA LEU A 14 25.26 -42.73 -1.98
C LEU A 14 24.38 -41.59 -1.46
N VAL A 15 25.06 -40.62 -0.84
CA VAL A 15 24.65 -39.21 -0.87
C VAL A 15 24.75 -38.72 -2.32
N LEU A 16 23.65 -38.81 -3.05
CA LEU A 16 23.46 -38.01 -4.26
C LEU A 16 23.16 -36.57 -3.82
N THR A 17 24.20 -35.73 -3.79
CA THR A 17 24.04 -34.27 -3.88
C THR A 17 23.51 -33.96 -5.28
N GLY A 18 22.22 -34.22 -5.49
CA GLY A 18 21.50 -33.75 -6.65
C GLY A 18 21.35 -32.24 -6.52
N SER A 19 22.13 -31.49 -7.29
CA SER A 19 21.85 -30.11 -7.62
C SER A 19 20.37 -30.02 -8.02
N ILE A 20 19.56 -29.34 -7.22
CA ILE A 20 18.18 -29.02 -7.59
C ILE A 20 18.31 -28.10 -8.80
N ALA A 21 18.22 -28.68 -10.00
CA ALA A 21 17.94 -27.93 -11.21
C ALA A 21 16.68 -27.13 -10.91
N SER A 22 16.78 -25.80 -11.04
CA SER A 22 15.64 -24.91 -10.92
C SER A 22 14.56 -25.39 -11.87
N ALA A 23 13.47 -25.94 -11.32
CA ALA A 23 12.29 -26.26 -12.10
C ALA A 23 11.88 -24.98 -12.84
N GLN A 24 11.91 -25.01 -14.18
CA GLN A 24 11.39 -23.92 -14.99
C GLN A 24 9.92 -23.73 -14.60
N SER A 25 9.60 -22.61 -13.97
CA SER A 25 8.22 -22.30 -13.59
C SER A 25 7.36 -22.25 -14.84
N ASN A 26 6.22 -22.95 -14.81
CA ASN A 26 5.27 -22.93 -15.91
C ASN A 26 4.80 -21.50 -16.15
N PRO A 27 4.73 -21.02 -17.41
CA PRO A 27 4.29 -19.68 -17.69
C PRO A 27 2.87 -19.44 -17.19
N ILE A 28 2.66 -18.31 -16.51
CA ILE A 28 1.30 -17.85 -16.22
C ILE A 28 0.81 -17.11 -17.46
N PRO A 29 -0.32 -17.53 -18.07
CA PRO A 29 -0.80 -16.95 -19.33
C PRO A 29 -0.91 -15.42 -19.29
N LEU A 30 -1.19 -14.85 -18.11
CA LEU A 30 -1.36 -13.42 -17.86
C LEU A 30 -0.06 -12.60 -17.96
N ALA A 31 1.11 -13.22 -17.82
CA ALA A 31 2.42 -12.57 -17.85
C ALA A 31 3.08 -12.54 -19.24
N THR A 32 2.49 -13.21 -20.24
CA THR A 32 3.04 -13.29 -21.61
C THR A 32 2.95 -11.95 -22.34
N ALA A 33 3.82 -11.72 -23.32
CA ALA A 33 3.79 -10.52 -24.16
C ALA A 33 2.42 -10.35 -24.84
N GLU A 34 1.85 -11.43 -25.36
CA GLU A 34 0.54 -11.42 -26.03
C GLU A 34 -0.59 -11.04 -25.05
N ALA A 35 -0.60 -11.60 -23.83
CA ALA A 35 -1.60 -11.24 -22.83
C ALA A 35 -1.48 -9.79 -22.36
N ARG A 36 -0.27 -9.25 -22.24
CA ARG A 36 -0.02 -7.84 -21.91
C ARG A 36 -0.55 -6.91 -23.01
N ILE A 37 -0.31 -7.24 -24.29
CA ILE A 37 -0.83 -6.47 -25.42
C ILE A 37 -2.36 -6.45 -25.39
N ARG A 38 -2.99 -7.63 -25.27
CA ARG A 38 -4.46 -7.75 -25.19
C ARG A 38 -5.05 -6.95 -24.03
N GLN A 39 -4.43 -7.04 -22.85
CA GLN A 39 -4.87 -6.31 -21.67
C GLN A 39 -4.81 -4.81 -21.89
N ARG A 40 -3.71 -4.29 -22.44
CA ARG A 40 -3.57 -2.86 -22.74
C ARG A 40 -4.61 -2.40 -23.74
N GLN A 41 -4.84 -3.17 -24.81
CA GLN A 41 -5.88 -2.87 -25.80
C GLN A 41 -7.27 -2.83 -25.16
N GLU A 42 -7.58 -3.74 -24.24
CA GLU A 42 -8.85 -3.74 -23.52
C GLU A 42 -9.01 -2.50 -22.62
N GLN A 43 -7.95 -2.08 -21.90
CA GLN A 43 -8.00 -0.83 -21.11
C GLN A 43 -8.23 0.40 -22.00
N LEU A 44 -7.55 0.47 -23.15
CA LEU A 44 -7.70 1.57 -24.11
C LEU A 44 -9.11 1.62 -24.72
N ARG A 45 -9.72 0.46 -24.99
CA ARG A 45 -11.09 0.36 -25.49
C ARG A 45 -12.11 0.90 -24.48
N LEU A 46 -11.89 0.65 -23.19
CA LEU A 46 -12.79 1.11 -22.13
C LEU A 46 -12.83 2.63 -22.07
N ILE A 47 -11.70 3.33 -22.23
CA ILE A 47 -11.61 4.79 -22.05
C ILE A 47 -11.98 5.61 -23.30
N SER A 48 -12.77 5.08 -24.24
CA SER A 48 -13.24 5.85 -25.40
C SER A 48 -14.18 7.00 -24.99
N PRO A 49 -14.30 8.10 -25.78
CA PRO A 49 -15.21 9.21 -25.47
C PRO A 49 -16.66 8.79 -25.20
N GLN A 50 -17.18 7.83 -25.97
CA GLN A 50 -18.56 7.34 -25.83
C GLN A 50 -18.80 6.60 -24.51
N SER A 51 -17.75 6.12 -23.84
CA SER A 51 -17.84 5.46 -22.54
C SER A 51 -18.10 6.44 -21.39
N TYR A 52 -17.75 7.73 -21.57
CA TYR A 52 -17.95 8.78 -20.57
C TYR A 52 -19.22 9.61 -20.77
N ASP A 53 -20.04 9.25 -21.77
CA ASP A 53 -21.32 9.90 -22.02
C ASP A 53 -22.31 9.61 -20.88
N LEU A 54 -22.51 10.59 -20.01
CA LEU A 54 -23.42 10.52 -18.86
C LEU A 54 -24.90 10.43 -19.25
N THR A 55 -25.27 10.78 -20.49
CA THR A 55 -26.64 10.58 -20.99
C THR A 55 -26.89 9.11 -21.31
N ARG A 56 -25.87 8.42 -21.81
CA ARG A 56 -25.90 6.98 -22.12
C ARG A 56 -25.66 6.11 -20.89
N PHE A 57 -24.75 6.53 -20.02
CA PHE A 57 -24.37 5.81 -18.81
C PHE A 57 -24.57 6.69 -17.56
N PRO A 58 -25.81 7.07 -17.21
CA PRO A 58 -26.03 7.88 -16.00
C PRO A 58 -25.47 7.18 -14.75
N VAL A 59 -25.07 7.95 -13.75
CA VAL A 59 -24.57 7.42 -12.47
C VAL A 59 -25.75 6.88 -11.65
N VAL A 60 -26.11 5.64 -11.94
CA VAL A 60 -27.19 4.87 -11.28
C VAL A 60 -26.71 3.45 -11.01
N ASP A 61 -27.41 2.74 -10.14
CA ASP A 61 -27.06 1.39 -9.68
C ASP A 61 -26.82 0.40 -10.83
N ALA A 62 -27.66 0.46 -11.88
CA ALA A 62 -27.54 -0.40 -13.07
C ALA A 62 -26.21 -0.22 -13.83
N ASN A 63 -25.58 0.95 -13.72
CA ASN A 63 -24.33 1.28 -14.42
C ASN A 63 -23.09 1.19 -13.53
N GLU A 64 -23.21 0.71 -12.28
CA GLU A 64 -22.06 0.63 -11.36
C GLU A 64 -20.90 -0.17 -11.96
N ARG A 65 -21.19 -1.31 -12.61
CA ARG A 65 -20.15 -2.15 -13.23
C ARG A 65 -19.41 -1.42 -14.34
N HIS A 66 -20.14 -0.70 -15.20
CA HIS A 66 -19.57 0.12 -16.27
C HIS A 66 -18.61 1.16 -15.69
N TRP A 67 -19.09 1.96 -14.73
CA TRP A 67 -18.28 3.00 -14.10
C TRP A 67 -17.07 2.42 -13.39
N ARG A 68 -17.20 1.31 -12.65
CA ARG A 68 -16.07 0.67 -11.98
C ARG A 68 -14.97 0.24 -12.95
N GLN A 69 -15.34 -0.36 -14.09
CA GLN A 69 -14.39 -0.80 -15.11
C GLN A 69 -13.74 0.40 -15.81
N LEU A 70 -14.54 1.39 -16.19
CA LEU A 70 -14.08 2.61 -16.86
C LEU A 70 -13.12 3.42 -15.99
N LEU A 71 -13.50 3.65 -14.74
CA LEU A 71 -12.71 4.39 -13.75
C LEU A 71 -11.41 3.64 -13.43
N TRP A 72 -11.43 2.31 -13.31
CA TRP A 72 -10.20 1.53 -13.17
C TRP A 72 -9.25 1.68 -14.37
N ALA A 73 -9.79 1.56 -15.60
CA ALA A 73 -8.99 1.77 -16.81
C ALA A 73 -8.41 3.19 -16.88
N THR A 74 -9.19 4.20 -16.45
CA THR A 74 -8.74 5.60 -16.31
C THR A 74 -7.57 5.70 -15.33
N ALA A 75 -7.63 5.02 -14.18
CA ALA A 75 -6.57 5.08 -13.17
C ALA A 75 -5.26 4.46 -13.66
N VAL A 76 -5.32 3.37 -14.44
CA VAL A 76 -4.14 2.69 -14.96
C VAL A 76 -3.48 3.46 -16.11
N ILE A 77 -4.29 3.92 -17.07
CA ILE A 77 -3.80 4.62 -18.26
C ILE A 77 -3.49 6.09 -17.95
N GLU A 78 -4.22 6.69 -17.03
CA GLU A 78 -4.15 8.11 -16.65
C GLU A 78 -4.17 9.08 -17.85
N PRO A 79 -5.19 8.95 -18.74
CA PRO A 79 -5.29 9.78 -19.93
C PRO A 79 -5.49 11.26 -19.55
N GLN A 80 -4.95 12.15 -20.37
CA GLN A 80 -4.96 13.60 -20.14
C GLN A 80 -6.04 14.31 -20.97
N ASP A 81 -6.95 13.56 -21.59
CA ASP A 81 -7.99 14.08 -22.47
C ASP A 81 -9.02 14.94 -21.71
N PRO A 82 -9.41 16.12 -22.23
CA PRO A 82 -10.37 17.01 -21.57
C PRO A 82 -11.72 16.36 -21.25
N TYR A 83 -12.28 15.56 -22.17
CA TYR A 83 -13.60 14.95 -21.99
C TYR A 83 -13.67 14.02 -20.76
N ILE A 84 -12.54 13.40 -20.39
CA ILE A 84 -12.45 12.52 -19.22
C ILE A 84 -12.54 13.35 -17.94
N ARG A 85 -11.78 14.47 -17.89
CA ARG A 85 -11.81 15.38 -16.74
C ARG A 85 -13.18 16.03 -16.58
N ASP A 86 -13.80 16.43 -17.68
CA ASP A 86 -15.14 17.03 -17.67
C ASP A 86 -16.20 16.03 -17.20
N ALA A 87 -16.15 14.79 -17.68
CA ALA A 87 -17.06 13.74 -17.22
C ALA A 87 -16.86 13.42 -15.73
N ILE A 88 -15.61 13.31 -15.27
CA ILE A 88 -15.30 13.11 -13.85
C ILE A 88 -15.81 14.30 -13.03
N ALA A 89 -15.55 15.53 -13.45
CA ALA A 89 -16.05 16.73 -12.79
C ALA A 89 -17.58 16.73 -12.69
N GLN A 90 -18.29 16.32 -13.75
CA GLN A 90 -19.74 16.16 -13.73
C GLN A 90 -20.21 15.10 -12.72
N ILE A 91 -19.51 13.97 -12.59
CA ILE A 91 -19.81 12.96 -11.56
C ILE A 91 -19.64 13.56 -10.15
N LEU A 92 -18.63 14.41 -9.93
CA LEU A 92 -18.39 15.03 -8.63
C LEU A 92 -19.46 16.04 -8.21
N THR A 93 -20.28 16.53 -9.14
CA THR A 93 -21.46 17.37 -8.80
C THR A 93 -22.49 16.61 -7.96
N LEU A 94 -22.40 15.28 -7.89
CA LEU A 94 -23.25 14.43 -7.06
C LEU A 94 -22.83 14.42 -5.57
N THR A 95 -21.65 14.92 -5.22
CA THR A 95 -21.14 14.90 -3.84
C THR A 95 -22.04 15.57 -2.79
N PRO A 96 -22.85 16.60 -3.09
CA PRO A 96 -23.81 17.16 -2.13
C PRO A 96 -25.10 16.35 -1.99
N GLN A 97 -25.34 15.38 -2.87
CA GLN A 97 -26.62 14.67 -2.97
C GLN A 97 -26.67 13.45 -2.04
N ARG A 98 -27.89 13.01 -1.73
CA ARG A 98 -28.12 11.72 -1.08
C ARG A 98 -28.08 10.62 -2.12
N LEU A 99 -27.07 9.76 -2.05
CA LEU A 99 -26.79 8.72 -3.03
C LEU A 99 -27.13 7.31 -2.51
N THR A 100 -27.42 6.39 -3.42
CA THR A 100 -27.45 4.95 -3.11
C THR A 100 -26.03 4.46 -2.77
N PRO A 101 -25.87 3.26 -2.19
CA PRO A 101 -24.55 2.67 -1.98
C PRO A 101 -23.75 2.49 -3.27
N ALA A 102 -24.40 2.12 -4.39
CA ALA A 102 -23.74 1.94 -5.68
C ALA A 102 -23.26 3.27 -6.26
N GLN A 103 -24.11 4.30 -6.23
CA GLN A 103 -23.74 5.66 -6.65
C GLN A 103 -22.60 6.22 -5.79
N SER A 104 -22.65 6.01 -4.47
CA SER A 104 -21.60 6.45 -3.54
C SER A 104 -20.25 5.82 -3.85
N ARG A 105 -20.20 4.52 -4.21
CA ARG A 105 -18.97 3.85 -4.64
C ARG A 105 -18.43 4.42 -5.95
N THR A 106 -19.31 4.71 -6.91
CA THR A 106 -18.91 5.38 -8.17
C THR A 106 -18.33 6.77 -7.93
N VAL A 107 -18.98 7.59 -7.10
CA VAL A 107 -18.50 8.94 -6.74
C VAL A 107 -17.18 8.88 -5.97
N GLU A 108 -17.03 7.94 -5.03
CA GLU A 108 -15.77 7.75 -4.31
C GLU A 108 -14.64 7.36 -5.27
N MET A 109 -14.85 6.42 -6.20
CA MET A 109 -13.86 6.08 -7.21
C MET A 109 -13.53 7.27 -8.11
N ALA A 110 -14.54 8.07 -8.50
CA ALA A 110 -14.36 9.27 -9.29
C ALA A 110 -13.53 10.33 -8.52
N LEU A 111 -13.73 10.50 -7.20
CA LEU A 111 -12.91 11.39 -6.36
C LEU A 111 -11.44 10.92 -6.30
N GLN A 112 -11.20 9.61 -6.21
CA GLN A 112 -9.84 9.05 -6.19
C GLN A 112 -9.12 9.33 -7.51
N ILE A 113 -9.81 9.18 -8.64
CA ILE A 113 -9.25 9.44 -9.98
C ILE A 113 -9.14 10.94 -10.26
N ALA A 114 -10.11 11.74 -9.83
CA ALA A 114 -10.01 13.20 -9.87
C ALA A 114 -8.76 13.66 -9.14
N THR A 115 -8.46 13.07 -7.96
CA THR A 115 -7.25 13.40 -7.20
C THR A 115 -6.01 13.03 -8.00
N GLN A 116 -5.97 11.83 -8.57
CA GLN A 116 -4.87 11.37 -9.41
C GLN A 116 -4.61 12.31 -10.60
N LEU A 117 -5.65 12.64 -11.37
CA LEU A 117 -5.57 13.52 -12.54
C LEU A 117 -5.20 14.95 -12.15
N TYR A 118 -5.80 15.50 -11.09
CA TYR A 118 -5.51 16.84 -10.61
C TYR A 118 -4.06 16.98 -10.13
N LEU A 119 -3.54 16.00 -9.39
CA LEU A 119 -2.13 16.01 -8.95
C LEU A 119 -1.15 15.80 -10.12
N SER A 120 -1.62 15.23 -11.24
CA SER A 120 -0.80 15.08 -12.44
C SER A 120 -0.72 16.36 -13.26
N ASN A 121 -1.84 17.07 -13.38
CA ASN A 121 -2.00 18.25 -14.19
C ASN A 121 -3.22 19.03 -13.66
N PRO A 122 -2.98 19.97 -12.73
CA PRO A 122 -4.05 20.74 -12.10
C PRO A 122 -4.93 21.45 -13.12
N THR A 123 -6.24 21.39 -12.92
CA THR A 123 -7.22 22.03 -13.80
C THR A 123 -8.29 22.75 -13.00
N PRO A 124 -8.77 23.93 -13.47
CA PRO A 124 -9.78 24.70 -12.76
C PRO A 124 -11.10 23.95 -12.55
N ASN A 125 -11.50 23.09 -13.51
CA ASN A 125 -12.75 22.33 -13.40
C ASN A 125 -12.72 21.33 -12.22
N LEU A 126 -11.66 20.53 -12.08
CA LEU A 126 -11.49 19.59 -10.97
C LEU A 126 -11.23 20.32 -9.64
N GLU A 127 -10.43 21.38 -9.66
CA GLU A 127 -10.19 22.22 -8.48
C GLU A 127 -11.51 22.75 -7.91
N GLN A 128 -12.37 23.31 -8.77
CA GLN A 128 -13.67 23.82 -8.37
C GLN A 128 -14.58 22.73 -7.79
N GLN A 129 -14.53 21.50 -8.32
CA GLN A 129 -15.30 20.38 -7.77
C GLN A 129 -14.80 19.94 -6.38
N PHE A 130 -13.49 19.99 -6.11
CA PHE A 130 -12.99 19.74 -4.75
C PHE A 130 -13.44 20.84 -3.78
N ILE A 131 -13.38 22.11 -4.20
CA ILE A 131 -13.87 23.24 -3.39
C ILE A 131 -15.37 23.08 -3.08
N GLN A 132 -16.17 22.74 -4.10
CA GLN A 132 -17.61 22.49 -3.93
C GLN A 132 -17.86 21.29 -2.99
N THR A 133 -17.09 20.22 -3.11
CA THR A 133 -17.18 19.05 -2.22
C THR A 133 -16.90 19.47 -0.77
N ILE A 134 -15.85 20.25 -0.51
CA ILE A 134 -15.53 20.78 0.82
C ILE A 134 -16.65 21.68 1.37
N ALA A 135 -17.32 22.45 0.52
CA ALA A 135 -18.36 23.38 0.94
C ALA A 135 -19.73 22.71 1.16
N GLN A 136 -20.06 21.66 0.40
CA GLN A 136 -21.44 21.19 0.26
C GLN A 136 -21.65 19.70 0.61
N SER A 137 -20.63 18.84 0.46
CA SER A 137 -20.79 17.40 0.75
C SER A 137 -21.04 17.15 2.24
N SER A 138 -22.04 16.33 2.56
CA SER A 138 -22.27 15.83 3.91
C SER A 138 -21.39 14.63 4.27
N ASN A 139 -20.62 14.09 3.32
CA ASN A 139 -19.73 12.96 3.53
C ASN A 139 -18.35 13.44 4.01
N PRO A 140 -17.96 13.20 5.28
CA PRO A 140 -16.72 13.71 5.84
C PRO A 140 -15.47 13.13 5.17
N SER A 141 -15.52 11.89 4.65
CA SER A 141 -14.39 11.28 3.95
C SER A 141 -14.16 11.91 2.57
N TRP A 142 -15.23 12.30 1.87
CA TRP A 142 -15.12 13.04 0.60
C TRP A 142 -14.59 14.47 0.81
N VAL A 143 -15.01 15.14 1.88
CA VAL A 143 -14.47 16.44 2.30
C VAL A 143 -12.98 16.32 2.62
N ALA A 144 -12.58 15.33 3.42
CA ALA A 144 -11.18 15.08 3.76
C ALA A 144 -10.32 14.80 2.52
N MET A 145 -10.80 13.95 1.59
CA MET A 145 -10.07 13.64 0.36
C MET A 145 -9.89 14.87 -0.52
N SER A 146 -10.94 15.69 -0.68
CA SER A 146 -10.92 16.92 -1.47
C SER A 146 -9.96 17.95 -0.86
N LEU A 147 -9.97 18.12 0.46
CA LEU A 147 -9.02 18.98 1.17
C LEU A 147 -7.59 18.50 0.96
N SER A 148 -7.34 17.19 1.10
CA SER A 148 -6.02 16.61 0.86
C SER A 148 -5.57 16.76 -0.60
N ALA A 149 -6.48 16.68 -1.58
CA ALA A 149 -6.16 16.86 -2.99
C ALA A 149 -5.74 18.29 -3.28
N LEU A 150 -6.50 19.30 -2.81
CA LEU A 150 -6.17 20.71 -3.00
C LEU A 150 -4.86 21.11 -2.31
N ALA A 151 -4.64 20.66 -1.07
CA ALA A 151 -3.39 20.94 -0.36
C ALA A 151 -2.17 20.38 -1.10
N LYS A 152 -2.27 19.16 -1.64
CA LYS A 152 -1.19 18.53 -2.42
C LYS A 152 -1.04 19.11 -3.81
N GLY A 153 -2.11 19.67 -4.39
CA GLY A 153 -2.11 20.31 -5.70
C GLY A 153 -1.60 21.76 -5.70
N GLY A 154 -1.13 22.27 -4.56
CA GLY A 154 -0.46 23.57 -4.47
C GLY A 154 -1.31 24.68 -3.87
N ALA A 155 -2.45 24.38 -3.24
CA ALA A 155 -3.19 25.38 -2.48
C ALA A 155 -2.28 26.05 -1.43
N THR A 156 -2.39 27.36 -1.29
CA THR A 156 -1.61 28.13 -0.32
C THR A 156 -1.99 27.78 1.12
N VAL A 157 -1.08 28.03 2.08
CA VAL A 157 -1.36 27.85 3.52
C VAL A 157 -2.62 28.61 3.95
N ALA A 158 -2.84 29.81 3.41
CA ALA A 158 -4.03 30.62 3.71
C ALA A 158 -5.33 29.96 3.21
N GLN A 159 -5.35 29.44 1.97
CA GLN A 159 -6.50 28.71 1.43
C GLN A 159 -6.77 27.43 2.22
N GLN A 160 -5.72 26.67 2.53
CA GLN A 160 -5.83 25.46 3.35
C GLN A 160 -6.44 25.78 4.73
N GLN A 161 -5.93 26.83 5.40
CA GLN A 161 -6.44 27.24 6.70
C GLN A 161 -7.90 27.67 6.62
N GLN A 162 -8.30 28.44 5.60
CA GLN A 162 -9.69 28.83 5.39
C GLN A 162 -10.63 27.62 5.29
N TRP A 163 -10.24 26.57 4.53
CA TRP A 163 -11.04 25.36 4.44
C TRP A 163 -11.06 24.58 5.75
N ILE A 164 -9.91 24.46 6.44
CA ILE A 164 -9.82 23.81 7.74
C ILE A 164 -10.74 24.49 8.77
N ASP A 165 -10.75 25.83 8.81
CA ASP A 165 -11.56 26.61 9.76
C ASP A 165 -13.07 26.48 9.50
N SER A 166 -13.47 26.13 8.26
CA SER A 166 -14.87 25.86 7.92
C SER A 166 -15.36 24.50 8.43
N ILE A 167 -14.46 23.53 8.64
CA ILE A 167 -14.83 22.15 8.97
C ILE A 167 -15.58 22.05 10.31
N PRO A 168 -15.14 22.69 11.42
CA PRO A 168 -15.87 22.66 12.68
C PRO A 168 -17.31 23.18 12.59
N GLN A 169 -17.58 24.14 11.71
CA GLN A 169 -18.92 24.68 11.50
C GLN A 169 -19.84 23.69 10.78
N ARG A 170 -19.29 22.94 9.82
CA ARG A 170 -20.03 21.94 9.04
C ARG A 170 -20.14 20.59 9.76
N PHE A 171 -19.12 20.25 10.54
CA PHE A 171 -18.99 18.98 11.27
C PHE A 171 -18.57 19.27 12.72
N PRO A 172 -19.50 19.61 13.62
CA PRO A 172 -19.18 19.93 15.02
C PRO A 172 -18.42 18.84 15.79
N ARG A 173 -18.55 17.58 15.35
CA ARG A 173 -17.81 16.41 15.88
C ARG A 173 -16.73 15.90 14.93
N TRP A 174 -16.12 16.78 14.13
CA TRP A 174 -15.09 16.39 13.14
C TRP A 174 -13.92 15.61 13.76
N PHE A 175 -13.58 15.89 15.02
CA PHE A 175 -12.49 15.22 15.73
C PHE A 175 -12.79 13.75 16.06
N GLU A 176 -14.07 13.33 16.04
CA GLU A 176 -14.48 11.93 16.17
C GLU A 176 -14.47 11.20 14.82
N ASN A 177 -14.48 11.95 13.70
CA ASN A 177 -14.37 11.37 12.36
C ASN A 177 -12.91 11.16 11.97
N VAL A 178 -12.50 9.90 11.81
CA VAL A 178 -11.09 9.55 11.55
C VAL A 178 -10.57 10.25 10.29
N SER A 179 -11.31 10.27 9.17
CA SER A 179 -10.83 10.90 7.92
C SER A 179 -10.55 12.38 8.09
N LEU A 180 -11.48 13.14 8.68
CA LEU A 180 -11.29 14.58 8.92
C LEU A 180 -10.18 14.83 9.94
N TYR A 181 -10.21 14.11 11.06
CA TYR A 181 -9.21 14.25 12.12
C TYR A 181 -7.79 14.04 11.59
N THR A 182 -7.54 12.93 10.89
CA THR A 182 -6.19 12.61 10.40
C THR A 182 -5.76 13.53 9.28
N THR A 183 -6.66 13.92 8.36
CA THR A 183 -6.30 14.87 7.29
C THR A 183 -5.92 16.23 7.87
N ILE A 184 -6.69 16.76 8.82
CA ILE A 184 -6.36 18.04 9.46
C ILE A 184 -5.05 17.92 10.23
N LYS A 185 -4.86 16.83 10.99
CA LYS A 185 -3.60 16.57 11.69
C LYS A 185 -2.41 16.49 10.74
N ASP A 186 -2.51 15.79 9.63
CA ASP A 186 -1.43 15.70 8.63
C ASP A 186 -1.06 17.08 8.06
N LEU A 187 -2.07 17.91 7.77
CA LEU A 187 -1.85 19.25 7.20
C LEU A 187 -1.30 20.26 8.22
N THR A 188 -1.57 20.05 9.52
CA THR A 188 -1.22 21.02 10.58
C THR A 188 -0.01 20.58 11.42
N THR A 189 0.37 19.30 11.39
CA THR A 189 1.44 18.78 12.24
C THR A 189 2.80 19.00 11.58
N VAL A 190 3.58 19.90 12.16
CA VAL A 190 5.02 20.03 11.86
C VAL A 190 5.80 19.35 12.98
N ALA A 191 6.02 18.04 12.86
CA ALA A 191 6.79 17.28 13.84
C ALA A 191 8.18 16.93 13.31
N LYS A 192 9.21 17.16 14.13
CA LYS A 192 10.56 16.65 13.91
C LYS A 192 10.58 15.15 14.17
N THR A 193 11.13 14.36 13.26
CA THR A 193 11.30 12.92 13.45
C THR A 193 12.14 12.66 14.71
N PRO A 194 11.68 11.82 15.65
CA PRO A 194 12.47 11.43 16.82
C PRO A 194 13.73 10.64 16.41
N PRO A 195 14.69 10.43 17.33
CA PRO A 195 15.93 9.71 17.00
C PRO A 195 15.66 8.31 16.45
N ILE A 196 16.14 8.03 15.23
CA ILE A 196 15.97 6.71 14.59
C ILE A 196 16.67 5.62 15.41
N ARG A 197 17.83 5.91 16.01
CA ARG A 197 18.57 4.97 16.86
C ARG A 197 17.72 4.39 17.98
N ASP A 198 16.87 5.20 18.61
CA ASP A 198 15.99 4.75 19.69
C ASP A 198 15.01 3.69 19.17
N LEU A 199 14.48 3.89 17.97
CA LEU A 199 13.58 2.95 17.30
C LEU A 199 14.30 1.66 16.90
N LEU A 200 15.51 1.75 16.35
CA LEU A 200 16.31 0.59 15.95
C LEU A 200 16.76 -0.26 17.15
N ALA A 201 17.07 0.37 18.28
CA ALA A 201 17.45 -0.31 19.52
C ALA A 201 16.24 -0.96 20.21
N TRP A 202 15.05 -0.37 20.05
CA TRP A 202 13.82 -0.80 20.72
C TRP A 202 13.42 -2.23 20.36
N THR A 203 12.95 -2.97 21.37
CA THR A 203 12.36 -4.30 21.18
C THR A 203 10.87 -4.20 21.43
N ILE A 204 10.06 -4.19 20.36
CA ILE A 204 8.59 -4.06 20.45
C ILE A 204 8.01 -5.20 21.29
N VAL A 205 8.36 -6.45 20.94
CA VAL A 205 8.08 -7.65 21.71
C VAL A 205 9.29 -8.59 21.61
N PRO A 206 9.74 -9.22 22.72
CA PRO A 206 10.84 -10.18 22.70
C PRO A 206 10.59 -11.36 21.75
N ASN A 207 11.66 -11.92 21.20
CA ASN A 207 11.64 -13.11 20.33
C ASN A 207 10.78 -12.98 19.05
N GLN A 208 10.43 -11.76 18.63
CA GLN A 208 9.74 -11.47 17.38
C GLN A 208 10.70 -10.85 16.37
N GLN A 209 10.57 -11.23 15.09
CA GLN A 209 11.27 -10.53 14.01
C GLN A 209 10.70 -9.11 13.84
N GLN A 210 11.54 -8.17 13.44
CA GLN A 210 11.14 -6.80 13.14
C GLN A 210 11.71 -6.39 11.79
N LEU A 211 10.83 -6.19 10.82
CA LEU A 211 11.15 -5.69 9.50
C LEU A 211 10.95 -4.17 9.51
N TYR A 212 12.03 -3.41 9.48
CA TYR A 212 11.98 -1.96 9.38
C TYR A 212 11.95 -1.55 7.92
N VAL A 213 11.09 -0.61 7.54
CA VAL A 213 11.01 -0.05 6.19
C VAL A 213 11.09 1.46 6.28
N PHE A 214 12.24 2.01 5.89
CA PHE A 214 12.49 3.45 5.88
C PHE A 214 12.18 4.01 4.51
N CYS A 215 11.29 4.99 4.46
CA CYS A 215 10.80 5.64 3.26
C CYS A 215 11.14 7.13 3.26
N ASN A 216 11.35 7.70 2.07
CA ASN A 216 11.31 9.15 1.94
C ASN A 216 9.86 9.66 2.12
N ARG A 217 9.69 10.93 2.47
CA ARG A 217 8.37 11.59 2.46
C ARG A 217 7.76 11.60 1.05
N ASP A 218 8.59 11.79 0.04
CA ASP A 218 8.22 11.54 -1.34
C ASP A 218 8.10 10.03 -1.57
N ARG A 219 6.86 9.55 -1.61
CA ARG A 219 6.51 8.14 -1.77
C ARG A 219 6.73 7.62 -3.19
N SER A 220 7.17 8.46 -4.12
CA SER A 220 7.63 8.01 -5.43
C SER A 220 9.05 7.46 -5.43
N LYS A 221 9.81 7.66 -4.35
CA LYS A 221 11.11 7.05 -4.12
C LYS A 221 10.96 5.68 -3.47
N LEU A 222 11.90 4.77 -3.77
CA LEU A 222 11.96 3.46 -3.13
C LEU A 222 12.31 3.62 -1.64
N CYS A 223 11.60 2.84 -0.82
CA CYS A 223 11.95 2.62 0.57
C CYS A 223 13.03 1.54 0.67
N THR A 224 13.76 1.51 1.79
CA THR A 224 14.72 0.44 2.10
C THR A 224 14.27 -0.34 3.33
N ALA A 225 14.17 -1.66 3.16
CA ALA A 225 13.86 -2.57 4.24
C ALA A 225 15.15 -3.09 4.93
N PHE A 226 15.09 -3.26 6.25
CA PHE A 226 16.12 -3.89 7.08
C PHE A 226 15.45 -4.91 8.00
N LEU A 227 16.06 -6.07 8.21
CA LEU A 227 15.48 -7.12 9.06
C LEU A 227 16.29 -7.29 10.33
N ARG A 228 15.60 -7.21 11.47
CA ARG A 228 16.08 -7.65 12.78
C ARG A 228 15.46 -9.01 13.08
N ASP A 229 16.30 -10.02 13.32
CA ASP A 229 15.86 -11.38 13.57
C ASP A 229 15.28 -11.57 14.99
N ARG A 230 14.84 -12.80 15.30
CA ARG A 230 14.26 -13.12 16.61
C ARG A 230 15.26 -13.05 17.77
N THR A 231 16.57 -13.08 17.49
CA THR A 231 17.62 -12.91 18.50
C THR A 231 17.90 -11.43 18.78
N GLY A 232 17.24 -10.53 18.05
CA GLY A 232 17.45 -9.09 18.17
C GLY A 232 18.67 -8.59 17.40
N ARG A 233 19.23 -9.37 16.47
CA ARG A 233 20.36 -8.96 15.63
C ARG A 233 19.88 -8.57 14.24
N PHE A 234 20.51 -7.56 13.65
CA PHE A 234 20.25 -7.22 12.25
C PHE A 234 20.87 -8.27 11.32
N VAL A 235 20.06 -8.75 10.38
CA VAL A 235 20.43 -9.78 9.42
C VAL A 235 21.47 -9.26 8.45
N ARG A 236 22.45 -10.10 8.14
CA ARG A 236 23.58 -9.76 7.26
C ARG A 236 23.78 -10.81 6.18
N ASP A 237 24.28 -10.36 5.03
CA ASP A 237 24.75 -11.17 3.91
C ASP A 237 26.20 -10.86 3.63
N ASN A 238 27.07 -11.87 3.76
CA ASN A 238 28.50 -11.74 3.52
C ASN A 238 29.11 -10.53 4.28
N GLY A 239 28.69 -10.35 5.54
CA GLY A 239 29.12 -9.26 6.42
C GLY A 239 28.39 -7.92 6.23
N ARG A 240 27.68 -7.71 5.11
CA ARG A 240 26.90 -6.49 4.85
C ARG A 240 25.49 -6.62 5.42
N LEU A 241 24.87 -5.51 5.81
CA LEU A 241 23.47 -5.52 6.22
C LEU A 241 22.60 -5.99 5.07
N TRP A 242 21.69 -6.92 5.36
CA TRP A 242 20.67 -7.30 4.42
C TRP A 242 19.69 -6.13 4.23
N THR A 243 19.45 -5.77 2.98
CA THR A 243 18.47 -4.76 2.60
C THR A 243 17.63 -5.23 1.43
N MET A 244 16.43 -4.65 1.32
CA MET A 244 15.57 -4.89 0.16
C MET A 244 14.78 -3.62 -0.18
N PRO A 245 14.76 -3.18 -1.45
CA PRO A 245 13.94 -2.05 -1.84
C PRO A 245 12.45 -2.44 -1.88
N LEU A 246 11.60 -1.49 -1.51
CA LEU A 246 10.14 -1.61 -1.56
C LEU A 246 9.51 -0.30 -2.04
N LEU A 247 8.45 -0.37 -2.85
CA LEU A 247 7.66 0.81 -3.21
C LEU A 247 6.40 0.88 -2.36
N THR A 248 6.09 2.06 -1.82
CA THR A 248 4.87 2.32 -1.01
C THR A 248 3.90 3.30 -1.67
N ARG A 249 4.14 3.60 -2.96
CA ARG A 249 3.34 4.51 -3.78
C ARG A 249 1.94 3.95 -4.03
N SER A 250 0.94 4.82 -3.88
CA SER A 250 -0.45 4.62 -4.29
C SER A 250 -0.59 4.94 -5.77
N LEU A 251 -1.30 4.10 -6.52
CA LEU A 251 -1.68 4.37 -7.91
C LEU A 251 -2.38 5.72 -8.07
N HIS A 252 -3.22 6.09 -7.10
CA HIS A 252 -4.01 7.32 -7.13
C HIS A 252 -3.30 8.52 -6.48
N ASN A 253 -2.09 8.34 -5.95
CA ASN A 253 -1.38 9.32 -5.11
C ASN A 253 -2.20 9.82 -3.91
N LEU A 254 -3.11 9.01 -3.36
CA LEU A 254 -3.90 9.37 -2.19
C LEU A 254 -3.06 9.31 -0.92
N SER A 255 -3.34 10.20 0.03
CA SER A 255 -2.71 10.20 1.36
C SER A 255 -3.03 8.93 2.15
N TRP A 256 -2.19 8.60 3.12
CA TRP A 256 -2.23 7.31 3.82
C TRP A 256 -3.52 7.06 4.61
N ASN A 257 -4.30 8.09 4.93
CA ASN A 257 -5.52 7.93 5.72
C ASN A 257 -6.74 7.53 4.87
N PHE A 258 -6.60 7.43 3.54
CA PHE A 258 -7.66 7.02 2.64
C PHE A 258 -7.49 5.59 2.15
N SER A 259 -8.61 4.93 1.84
CA SER A 259 -8.62 3.69 1.07
C SER A 259 -7.82 3.87 -0.22
N ARG A 260 -7.00 2.86 -0.56
CA ARG A 260 -6.09 2.88 -1.73
C ARG A 260 -5.02 3.97 -1.72
N GLY A 261 -4.85 4.73 -0.63
CA GLY A 261 -3.74 5.65 -0.44
C GLY A 261 -2.44 4.98 -0.04
N TYR A 262 -1.38 5.77 0.13
CA TYR A 262 -0.04 5.30 0.50
C TYR A 262 -0.08 4.36 1.70
N THR A 263 0.91 3.49 1.81
CA THR A 263 1.09 2.65 3.01
C THR A 263 1.32 3.55 4.23
N PRO A 264 0.47 3.49 5.27
CA PRO A 264 0.65 4.28 6.47
C PRO A 264 1.97 3.96 7.19
N GLN A 265 2.59 4.97 7.79
CA GLN A 265 3.68 4.76 8.75
C GLN A 265 3.17 4.02 10.00
N GLY A 266 4.06 3.33 10.70
CA GLY A 266 3.77 2.69 11.96
C GLY A 266 3.93 1.18 11.97
N ILE A 267 3.32 0.54 12.97
CA ILE A 267 3.52 -0.86 13.32
C ILE A 267 2.39 -1.72 12.76
N TYR A 268 2.77 -2.72 11.97
CA TYR A 268 1.90 -3.79 11.50
C TYR A 268 2.33 -5.12 12.09
N ARG A 269 1.38 -6.00 12.30
CA ARG A 269 1.62 -7.39 12.67
C ARG A 269 1.86 -8.22 11.40
N ILE A 270 2.98 -8.93 11.33
CA ILE A 270 3.24 -9.93 10.29
C ILE A 270 2.67 -11.26 10.76
N GLU A 271 1.79 -11.88 9.97
CA GLU A 271 1.20 -13.19 10.29
C GLU A 271 0.96 -14.05 9.03
N GLY A 272 1.89 -14.97 8.78
CA GLY A 272 1.77 -15.96 7.73
C GLY A 272 1.94 -15.39 6.33
N THR A 273 1.66 -16.25 5.35
CA THR A 273 1.65 -15.90 3.93
C THR A 273 0.34 -16.32 3.28
N ILE A 274 0.05 -15.71 2.14
CA ILE A 274 -1.04 -16.11 1.26
C ILE A 274 -0.41 -16.76 0.03
N PRO A 275 -0.74 -18.02 -0.29
CA PRO A 275 -0.21 -18.68 -1.47
C PRO A 275 -0.46 -17.89 -2.75
N GLN A 276 0.54 -17.92 -3.62
CA GLN A 276 0.51 -17.43 -5.00
C GLN A 276 1.35 -18.40 -5.84
N PRO A 277 1.17 -18.42 -7.16
CA PRO A 277 0.23 -17.59 -7.94
C PRO A 277 -1.21 -18.10 -7.85
N ASP A 278 -2.18 -17.18 -7.95
CA ASP A 278 -3.57 -17.51 -8.33
C ASP A 278 -3.96 -16.81 -9.63
N THR A 279 -4.95 -17.32 -10.36
CA THR A 279 -5.34 -16.73 -11.67
C THR A 279 -6.18 -15.46 -11.55
N GLU A 280 -6.74 -15.16 -10.38
CA GLU A 280 -7.66 -14.03 -10.18
C GLU A 280 -6.90 -12.73 -9.89
N TYR A 281 -5.80 -12.82 -9.14
CA TYR A 281 -5.05 -11.70 -8.59
C TYR A 281 -3.56 -11.73 -8.96
N PHE A 282 -3.08 -12.70 -9.76
CA PHE A 282 -1.69 -12.74 -10.22
C PHE A 282 -1.18 -11.39 -10.71
N ARG A 283 -1.98 -10.66 -11.48
CA ARG A 283 -1.59 -9.34 -11.99
C ARG A 283 -1.25 -8.36 -10.85
N ALA A 284 -2.10 -8.30 -9.84
CA ALA A 284 -1.89 -7.44 -8.68
C ALA A 284 -0.72 -7.88 -7.79
N TYR A 285 -0.52 -9.20 -7.64
CA TYR A 285 0.27 -9.78 -6.55
C TYR A 285 1.52 -10.54 -6.96
N GLY A 286 1.65 -10.90 -8.23
CA GLY A 286 2.81 -11.61 -8.75
C GLY A 286 2.77 -13.12 -8.47
N PHE A 287 3.94 -13.75 -8.61
CA PHE A 287 4.09 -15.20 -8.62
C PHE A 287 4.30 -15.77 -7.22
N TYR A 288 4.92 -15.02 -6.31
CA TYR A 288 5.38 -15.54 -5.03
C TYR A 288 4.39 -15.24 -3.89
N PRO A 289 4.36 -16.09 -2.83
CA PRO A 289 3.48 -15.89 -1.69
C PRO A 289 3.59 -14.50 -1.08
N LEU A 290 2.45 -13.95 -0.68
CA LEU A 290 2.32 -12.61 -0.14
C LEU A 290 2.54 -12.65 1.36
N VAL A 291 3.32 -11.71 1.91
CA VAL A 291 3.42 -11.57 3.37
C VAL A 291 2.20 -10.82 3.86
N ASN A 292 1.44 -11.42 4.77
CA ASN A 292 0.21 -10.83 5.27
C ASN A 292 0.50 -9.88 6.44
N LEU A 293 -0.06 -8.67 6.39
CA LEU A 293 0.17 -7.60 7.35
C LEU A 293 -1.17 -7.13 7.91
N PHE A 294 -1.25 -7.04 9.24
CA PHE A 294 -2.43 -6.52 9.92
C PHE A 294 -2.12 -5.18 10.59
N ALA A 295 -2.98 -4.19 10.36
CA ALA A 295 -2.97 -2.95 11.14
C ALA A 295 -3.45 -3.23 12.59
N PRO A 296 -3.11 -2.37 13.58
CA PRO A 296 -3.41 -2.59 15.00
C PRO A 296 -4.84 -2.98 15.35
N LEU A 297 -5.84 -2.42 14.67
CA LEU A 297 -7.26 -2.63 14.95
C LEU A 297 -7.98 -3.43 13.84
N GLU A 298 -7.21 -4.06 12.95
CA GLU A 298 -7.74 -4.81 11.82
C GLU A 298 -8.33 -6.16 12.28
N PRO A 299 -9.61 -6.45 11.98
CA PRO A 299 -10.20 -7.75 12.25
C PRO A 299 -9.48 -8.88 11.51
N GLY A 300 -9.45 -10.07 12.11
CA GLY A 300 -8.88 -11.28 11.48
C GLY A 300 -7.42 -11.57 11.84
N VAL A 301 -6.71 -10.63 12.47
CA VAL A 301 -5.41 -10.91 13.10
C VAL A 301 -5.58 -11.93 14.22
N LYS A 302 -4.71 -12.95 14.28
CA LYS A 302 -4.77 -13.98 15.31
C LYS A 302 -4.32 -13.43 16.65
N GLU A 303 -3.16 -12.79 16.67
CA GLU A 303 -2.56 -12.19 17.86
C GLU A 303 -1.72 -10.97 17.47
N PHE A 304 -2.30 -9.77 17.56
CA PHE A 304 -1.52 -8.54 17.30
C PHE A 304 -0.36 -8.41 18.29
N ILE A 305 -0.58 -8.82 19.54
CA ILE A 305 0.44 -9.00 20.58
C ILE A 305 0.52 -10.50 20.90
N PRO A 306 1.70 -11.15 20.78
CA PRO A 306 1.86 -12.57 21.10
C PRO A 306 1.27 -12.96 22.45
N GLY A 307 0.51 -14.05 22.47
CA GLY A 307 -0.19 -14.55 23.66
C GLY A 307 -1.48 -13.79 24.00
N ARG A 308 -1.88 -12.80 23.20
CA ARG A 308 -3.17 -12.10 23.32
C ARG A 308 -3.96 -12.24 22.02
N LYS A 309 -5.07 -12.96 22.09
CA LYS A 309 -5.94 -13.19 20.93
C LYS A 309 -6.56 -11.90 20.42
N GLY A 310 -6.59 -11.75 19.10
CA GLY A 310 -7.26 -10.67 18.39
C GLY A 310 -6.40 -9.42 18.20
N THR A 311 -7.09 -8.31 17.99
CA THR A 311 -6.51 -7.01 17.66
C THR A 311 -5.76 -6.39 18.84
N LEU A 312 -5.05 -5.28 18.60
CA LEU A 312 -4.46 -4.47 19.64
C LEU A 312 -5.51 -4.04 20.68
N THR A 313 -5.18 -4.22 21.95
CA THR A 313 -5.98 -3.77 23.10
C THR A 313 -5.42 -2.46 23.67
N GLY A 314 -6.24 -1.64 24.34
CA GLY A 314 -5.76 -0.43 25.03
C GLY A 314 -5.74 0.84 24.18
N LYS A 315 -6.40 0.83 23.00
CA LYS A 315 -6.53 1.98 22.10
C LYS A 315 -5.14 2.58 21.76
N ILE A 316 -5.05 3.90 21.64
CA ILE A 316 -3.81 4.59 21.26
C ILE A 316 -2.71 4.43 22.31
N ASP A 317 -3.06 4.32 23.60
CA ASP A 317 -2.07 4.08 24.66
C ASP A 317 -1.42 2.70 24.52
N GLY A 318 -2.23 1.70 24.16
CA GLY A 318 -1.74 0.36 23.81
C GLY A 318 -0.78 0.39 22.61
N TYR A 319 -1.06 1.22 21.61
CA TYR A 319 -0.19 1.40 20.45
C TYR A 319 1.12 2.09 20.84
N ASN A 320 1.02 3.18 21.60
CA ASN A 320 2.18 3.95 22.07
C ASN A 320 3.09 3.12 22.99
N ALA A 321 2.55 2.14 23.72
CA ALA A 321 3.35 1.22 24.52
C ALA A 321 4.29 0.33 23.68
N LEU A 322 3.98 0.14 22.39
CA LEU A 322 4.82 -0.61 21.45
C LEU A 322 6.01 0.21 20.92
N LEU A 323 6.01 1.52 21.15
CA LEU A 323 7.05 2.44 20.69
C LEU A 323 8.03 2.78 21.82
N PRO A 324 9.30 3.08 21.47
CA PRO A 324 10.24 3.65 22.44
C PRO A 324 9.70 4.98 22.98
N PRO A 325 10.05 5.38 24.23
CA PRO A 325 9.52 6.59 24.85
C PRO A 325 9.60 7.86 24.00
N SER A 326 10.70 8.06 23.27
CA SER A 326 10.92 9.23 22.41
C SER A 326 9.97 9.31 21.20
N TRP A 327 9.31 8.21 20.84
CA TRP A 327 8.40 8.12 19.68
C TRP A 327 6.91 8.17 20.03
N ARG A 328 6.53 8.05 21.31
CA ARG A 328 5.13 7.89 21.72
C ARG A 328 4.22 9.07 21.37
N ASN A 329 4.80 10.27 21.26
CA ASN A 329 4.07 11.50 20.95
C ASN A 329 4.24 11.96 19.49
N TYR A 330 4.88 11.15 18.65
CA TYR A 330 5.10 11.49 17.24
C TYR A 330 3.90 11.04 16.41
N PHE A 331 2.97 11.97 16.11
CA PHE A 331 1.74 11.65 15.39
C PHE A 331 1.95 10.84 14.09
N PRO A 332 2.93 11.15 13.22
CA PRO A 332 3.09 10.40 11.97
C PRO A 332 3.33 8.89 12.16
N ILE A 333 4.02 8.44 13.22
CA ILE A 333 4.20 6.99 13.44
C ILE A 333 2.89 6.30 13.85
N GLN A 334 1.84 7.03 14.22
CA GLN A 334 0.53 6.47 14.58
C GLN A 334 -0.38 6.24 13.36
N ALA A 335 0.08 6.52 12.14
CA ALA A 335 -0.74 6.43 10.93
C ALA A 335 -1.38 5.03 10.72
N SER A 336 -0.66 3.94 10.98
CA SER A 336 -1.18 2.57 10.89
C SER A 336 -2.30 2.28 11.91
N TYR A 337 -2.21 2.84 13.12
CA TYR A 337 -3.26 2.74 14.13
C TYR A 337 -4.55 3.42 13.63
N TRP A 338 -4.43 4.66 13.13
CA TRP A 338 -5.58 5.40 12.62
C TRP A 338 -6.16 4.78 11.35
N ALA A 339 -5.31 4.24 10.47
CA ALA A 339 -5.74 3.49 9.30
C ALA A 339 -6.54 2.23 9.68
N GLY A 340 -6.07 1.47 10.69
CA GLY A 340 -6.81 0.34 11.25
C GLY A 340 -8.14 0.77 11.88
N MET A 341 -8.16 1.89 12.61
CA MET A 341 -9.39 2.45 13.19
C MET A 341 -10.41 2.88 12.13
N PHE A 342 -9.92 3.43 11.00
CA PHE A 342 -10.76 3.75 9.84
C PHE A 342 -11.31 2.50 9.14
N GLY A 343 -10.69 1.33 9.35
CA GLY A 343 -11.05 0.07 8.71
C GLY A 343 -10.22 -0.26 7.46
N ARG A 344 -9.07 0.40 7.25
CA ARG A 344 -8.10 -0.07 6.24
C ARG A 344 -7.57 -1.43 6.64
N SER A 345 -7.47 -2.32 5.68
CA SER A 345 -7.11 -3.72 5.86
C SER A 345 -6.43 -4.27 4.61
N LEU A 346 -6.07 -5.57 4.64
CA LEU A 346 -5.50 -6.30 3.49
C LEU A 346 -4.14 -5.74 3.05
N PHE A 347 -3.36 -5.22 4.00
CA PHE A 347 -2.00 -4.80 3.74
C PHE A 347 -1.11 -6.02 3.49
N ARG A 348 -0.25 -5.95 2.48
CA ARG A 348 0.65 -7.04 2.12
C ARG A 348 2.02 -6.51 1.70
N ILE A 349 3.03 -7.36 1.81
CA ILE A 349 4.23 -7.25 0.98
C ILE A 349 4.05 -8.25 -0.16
N HIS A 350 4.09 -7.76 -1.40
CA HIS A 350 3.83 -8.56 -2.57
C HIS A 350 4.63 -8.11 -3.78
N GLY A 351 4.86 -9.01 -4.74
CA GLY A 351 5.36 -8.64 -6.04
C GLY A 351 4.29 -8.06 -6.94
N SER A 352 4.47 -8.11 -8.25
CA SER A 352 3.40 -7.75 -9.18
C SER A 352 3.54 -8.57 -10.45
N GLY A 353 2.44 -9.07 -10.98
CA GLY A 353 2.41 -9.77 -12.26
C GLY A 353 2.31 -8.82 -13.46
N GLU A 354 2.05 -7.54 -13.22
CA GLU A 354 1.96 -6.54 -14.28
C GLU A 354 3.35 -6.12 -14.78
N ASP A 355 3.42 -5.84 -16.08
CA ASP A 355 4.58 -5.16 -16.64
C ASP A 355 4.64 -3.72 -16.10
N PRO A 356 5.80 -3.21 -15.67
CA PRO A 356 5.96 -1.82 -15.26
C PRO A 356 5.48 -0.77 -16.27
N LYS A 357 5.45 -1.11 -17.57
CA LYS A 357 4.94 -0.24 -18.64
C LYS A 357 3.41 -0.26 -18.76
N PHE A 358 2.72 -1.09 -17.99
CA PHE A 358 1.25 -1.13 -17.95
C PHE A 358 0.68 0.16 -17.33
N PHE A 359 1.28 0.64 -16.25
CA PHE A 359 0.94 1.91 -15.62
C PHE A 359 1.64 3.05 -16.35
N THR A 360 0.91 3.73 -17.24
CA THR A 360 1.50 4.76 -18.12
C THR A 360 2.10 5.91 -17.32
N ASN A 361 1.57 6.16 -16.11
CA ASN A 361 2.05 7.20 -15.23
C ASN A 361 3.41 6.95 -14.57
N ASN A 362 3.95 5.73 -14.66
CA ASN A 362 5.25 5.39 -14.06
C ASN A 362 6.39 6.26 -14.60
N GLN A 363 6.28 6.73 -15.85
CA GLN A 363 7.27 7.63 -16.46
C GLN A 363 7.42 8.97 -15.73
N ARG A 364 6.42 9.40 -14.94
CA ARG A 364 6.48 10.63 -14.13
C ARG A 364 7.27 10.47 -12.84
N TYR A 365 7.66 9.24 -12.49
CA TYR A 365 8.31 8.90 -11.23
C TYR A 365 9.66 8.23 -11.51
N PRO A 366 10.68 8.99 -11.96
CA PRO A 366 11.96 8.41 -12.39
C PRO A 366 12.66 7.61 -11.29
N GLU A 367 12.50 7.99 -10.03
CA GLU A 367 13.11 7.29 -8.88
C GLU A 367 12.46 5.93 -8.55
N SER A 368 11.31 5.62 -9.14
CA SER A 368 10.68 4.29 -9.11
C SER A 368 10.36 3.77 -10.52
N GLU A 369 11.10 4.24 -11.53
CA GLU A 369 10.98 3.71 -12.89
C GLU A 369 11.20 2.19 -12.87
N GLY A 370 10.33 1.45 -13.58
CA GLY A 370 10.36 -0.01 -13.59
C GLY A 370 9.67 -0.68 -12.40
N TRP A 371 8.99 0.07 -11.53
CA TRP A 371 8.19 -0.49 -10.42
C TRP A 371 6.70 -0.22 -10.58
N ASN A 372 5.87 -1.17 -10.13
CA ASN A 372 4.43 -1.00 -10.12
C ASN A 372 3.96 -0.32 -8.83
N PRO A 373 3.10 0.72 -8.92
CA PRO A 373 2.42 1.24 -7.74
C PRO A 373 1.46 0.19 -7.20
N ALA A 374 1.17 0.28 -5.90
CA ALA A 374 0.14 -0.52 -5.26
C ALA A 374 -1.07 0.35 -4.90
N ILE A 375 -2.07 -0.25 -4.25
CA ILE A 375 -3.21 0.46 -3.66
C ILE A 375 -3.13 0.41 -2.13
N GLY A 376 -1.94 0.70 -1.59
CA GLY A 376 -1.65 0.81 -0.15
C GLY A 376 -0.80 -0.30 0.46
N CYS A 377 -0.46 -1.33 -0.32
CA CYS A 377 0.51 -2.36 0.05
C CYS A 377 1.96 -1.92 -0.22
N LEU A 378 2.92 -2.73 0.23
CA LEU A 378 4.33 -2.58 -0.10
C LEU A 378 4.65 -3.46 -1.31
N SER A 379 4.97 -2.83 -2.45
CA SER A 379 5.33 -3.56 -3.67
C SER A 379 6.82 -3.91 -3.67
N ALA A 380 7.10 -5.19 -3.87
CA ALA A 380 8.38 -5.75 -4.25
C ALA A 380 8.45 -5.85 -5.79
N LEU A 381 9.66 -5.84 -6.35
CA LEU A 381 9.85 -5.96 -7.79
C LEU A 381 9.76 -7.43 -8.22
N GLU A 382 8.97 -7.67 -9.25
CA GLU A 382 8.95 -8.93 -10.00
C GLU A 382 8.89 -8.62 -11.50
N LEU A 383 9.77 -9.25 -12.27
CA LEU A 383 9.89 -9.06 -13.71
C LEU A 383 9.76 -10.41 -14.41
N TYR A 384 9.06 -10.41 -15.54
CA TYR A 384 8.84 -11.61 -16.35
C TYR A 384 9.20 -11.34 -17.80
N ASP A 385 9.77 -12.37 -18.45
CA ASP A 385 10.09 -12.34 -19.87
C ASP A 385 8.84 -12.34 -20.76
N SER A 386 9.04 -12.25 -22.07
CA SER A 386 7.96 -12.26 -23.07
C SER A 386 7.15 -13.57 -23.08
N THR A 387 7.73 -14.66 -22.57
CA THR A 387 7.05 -15.96 -22.44
C THR A 387 6.28 -16.07 -21.13
N GLY A 388 6.41 -15.12 -20.21
CA GLY A 388 5.75 -15.11 -18.91
C GLY A 388 6.51 -15.84 -17.78
N ARG A 389 7.81 -16.13 -17.97
CA ARG A 389 8.68 -16.71 -16.93
C ARG A 389 9.32 -15.62 -16.10
N VAL A 390 9.44 -15.86 -14.78
CA VAL A 390 10.10 -14.91 -13.87
C VAL A 390 11.58 -14.78 -14.23
N GLN A 391 12.02 -13.55 -14.52
CA GLN A 391 13.43 -13.19 -14.74
C GLN A 391 14.08 -12.68 -13.46
N PHE A 392 13.34 -11.93 -12.65
CA PHE A 392 13.83 -11.32 -11.43
C PHE A 392 12.71 -11.18 -10.41
N ALA A 393 13.00 -11.39 -9.12
CA ALA A 393 12.03 -11.21 -8.04
C ALA A 393 12.70 -10.95 -6.70
N HIS A 394 12.20 -9.95 -5.96
CA HIS A 394 12.64 -9.68 -4.58
C HIS A 394 11.97 -10.59 -3.54
N MET A 395 10.72 -11.01 -3.78
CA MET A 395 9.93 -11.78 -2.81
C MET A 395 10.59 -13.07 -2.32
N PRO A 396 11.23 -13.91 -3.17
CA PRO A 396 11.90 -15.14 -2.70
C PRO A 396 12.95 -14.89 -1.63
N ASN A 397 13.73 -13.82 -1.80
CA ASN A 397 14.76 -13.45 -0.86
C ASN A 397 14.14 -13.02 0.49
N LEU A 398 13.13 -12.16 0.48
CA LEU A 398 12.39 -11.79 1.70
C LEU A 398 11.80 -13.01 2.42
N LEU A 399 11.06 -13.86 1.69
CA LEU A 399 10.40 -15.04 2.23
C LEU A 399 11.41 -16.00 2.88
N SER A 400 12.57 -16.19 2.27
CA SER A 400 13.65 -17.01 2.86
C SER A 400 14.11 -16.51 4.23
N ARG A 401 14.09 -15.19 4.46
CA ARG A 401 14.53 -14.57 5.73
C ARG A 401 13.45 -14.53 6.79
N LEU A 402 12.19 -14.38 6.38
CA LEU A 402 11.05 -14.42 7.29
C LEU A 402 10.68 -15.86 7.68
N GLY A 403 11.05 -16.85 6.85
CA GLY A 403 10.77 -18.26 7.06
C GLY A 403 9.38 -18.68 6.56
N ALA A 404 9.08 -19.98 6.65
CA ALA A 404 7.89 -20.59 6.04
C ALA A 404 6.54 -20.10 6.63
N ASN A 405 6.51 -19.75 7.91
CA ASN A 405 5.33 -19.21 8.59
C ASN A 405 5.73 -17.93 9.34
N PRO A 406 5.87 -16.81 8.62
CA PRO A 406 6.48 -15.62 9.16
C PRO A 406 5.59 -15.00 10.26
N THR A 407 6.21 -14.66 11.38
CA THR A 407 5.56 -13.92 12.47
C THR A 407 6.51 -12.88 13.00
N GLY A 408 6.03 -11.65 13.14
CA GLY A 408 6.83 -10.54 13.66
C GLY A 408 6.09 -9.21 13.53
N TYR A 409 6.85 -8.14 13.39
CA TYR A 409 6.32 -6.81 13.14
C TYR A 409 6.97 -6.20 11.91
N LEU A 410 6.19 -5.45 11.15
CA LEU A 410 6.69 -4.51 10.15
C LEU A 410 6.57 -3.11 10.75
N ILE A 411 7.62 -2.30 10.64
CA ILE A 411 7.65 -0.90 11.09
C ILE A 411 7.96 -0.02 9.89
N VAL A 412 6.97 0.74 9.43
CA VAL A 412 7.14 1.70 8.32
C VAL A 412 7.43 3.08 8.88
N VAL A 413 8.51 3.72 8.45
CA VAL A 413 8.96 5.02 8.98
C VAL A 413 9.31 5.94 7.83
N GLU A 414 8.80 7.17 7.86
CA GLU A 414 9.35 8.24 7.02
C GLU A 414 10.58 8.83 7.69
N SER A 415 11.69 8.84 6.96
CA SER A 415 12.95 9.41 7.42
C SER A 415 13.56 10.27 6.31
N PRO A 416 14.13 11.43 6.65
CA PRO A 416 14.96 12.17 5.71
C PRO A 416 16.35 11.54 5.52
N GLU A 417 16.73 10.58 6.37
CA GLU A 417 18.04 9.93 6.31
C GLU A 417 18.18 8.98 5.11
N SER A 418 19.39 8.91 4.55
CA SER A 418 19.70 7.95 3.49
C SER A 418 19.79 6.52 4.04
N PRO A 419 19.62 5.49 3.19
CA PRO A 419 19.83 4.10 3.60
C PRO A 419 21.20 3.84 4.25
N ASP A 420 22.26 4.51 3.79
CA ASP A 420 23.61 4.38 4.35
C ASP A 420 23.75 5.02 5.74
N ALA A 421 23.05 6.12 5.99
CA ALA A 421 22.99 6.73 7.32
C ALA A 421 22.27 5.81 8.31
N ILE A 422 21.14 5.22 7.89
CA ILE A 422 20.41 4.20 8.68
C ILE A 422 21.31 2.98 8.95
N ALA A 423 22.00 2.47 7.92
CA ALA A 423 22.93 1.36 8.04
C ALA A 423 24.08 1.66 9.03
N THR A 424 24.59 2.90 9.02
CA THR A 424 25.62 3.36 9.96
C THR A 424 25.10 3.34 11.40
N GLN A 425 23.87 3.80 11.64
CA GLN A 425 23.24 3.72 12.96
C GLN A 425 23.06 2.26 13.42
N ILE A 426 22.65 1.37 12.52
CA ILE A 426 22.52 -0.08 12.80
C ILE A 426 23.87 -0.69 13.18
N ASN A 427 24.96 -0.34 12.48
CA ASN A 427 26.29 -0.86 12.79
C ASN A 427 26.85 -0.36 14.13
N ALA A 428 26.29 0.72 14.67
CA ALA A 428 26.66 1.31 15.96
C ALA A 428 25.81 0.80 17.15
N LEU A 429 24.94 -0.18 16.91
CA LEU A 429 24.21 -0.95 17.94
C LEU A 429 24.94 -2.26 18.19
#